data_AF-A0A8C4S9W3-F1
#
_entry.id   AF-A0A8C4S9W3-F1
#
_cell.length_a   1.000
_cell.length_b   1.000
_cell.length_c   1.000
_cell.angle_alpha   90.00
_cell.angle_beta   90.00
_cell.angle_gamma   90.00
#
_symmetry.space_group_name_H-M   'P 1'
#
loop_
_entity.id
_entity.type
_entity.pdbx_description
1 polymer ?
#
loop_
_entity_poly.entity_id
_entity_poly.type
_entity_poly.pdbx_seq_one_letter_code
_entity_poly.pdbx_strand_id
1 'polypeptide(L)'
;SNILHQVLPFHNIFCNLTEEDYNFSNPVSEAEQDITEAVIELYTAKIQHQKTSLTLQRTIKETVNHTLLLCSQILKLQEECNKLRSQVREVRKERLILKKDSLMNVEEIRKVSKMKEEKVQSMESEVLKRGQEYLEKYLHMAALTGNVFQGLILGSNVNWATDPHLREIILQLEKNF
;
A
#
# COMPACT_ATOMS: atom_id res chain seq x y z
N SER A 1 -32.91 -73.96 130.89
CA SER A 1 -31.50 -73.80 131.26
C SER A 1 -30.68 -73.60 130.00
N ASN A 2 -30.05 -72.42 129.86
CA ASN A 2 -28.83 -72.06 129.11
C ASN A 2 -28.64 -72.62 127.68
N ILE A 3 -28.87 -71.85 126.60
CA ILE A 3 -28.05 -70.76 125.99
C ILE A 3 -26.64 -71.25 125.56
N LEU A 4 -26.34 -71.30 124.24
CA LEU A 4 -25.38 -70.40 123.54
C LEU A 4 -25.09 -70.85 122.06
N HIS A 5 -25.28 -69.87 121.16
CA HIS A 5 -24.45 -69.49 120.00
C HIS A 5 -24.65 -70.04 118.56
N GLN A 6 -25.08 -69.07 117.73
CA GLN A 6 -24.55 -68.66 116.42
C GLN A 6 -24.86 -69.51 115.17
N VAL A 7 -25.84 -69.02 114.39
CA VAL A 7 -26.05 -69.36 112.97
C VAL A 7 -25.77 -68.11 112.14
N LEU A 8 -24.96 -68.29 111.09
CA LEU A 8 -24.50 -67.30 110.10
C LEU A 8 -25.64 -66.74 109.22
N PRO A 9 -25.39 -65.63 108.48
CA PRO A 9 -26.44 -64.68 108.17
C PRO A 9 -26.84 -64.63 106.67
N PHE A 10 -27.95 -63.91 106.45
CA PHE A 10 -28.43 -63.26 105.22
C PHE A 10 -28.82 -64.13 104.01
N HIS A 11 -30.12 -64.39 103.98
CA HIS A 11 -30.92 -64.65 102.79
C HIS A 11 -30.96 -63.41 101.88
N ASN A 12 -30.39 -63.54 100.69
CA ASN A 12 -30.96 -63.19 99.39
C ASN A 12 -31.96 -62.00 99.33
N ILE A 13 -31.50 -60.84 98.86
CA ILE A 13 -32.35 -59.85 98.18
C ILE A 13 -31.66 -59.48 96.85
N PHE A 14 -32.15 -60.11 95.79
CA PHE A 14 -32.48 -59.53 94.49
C PHE A 14 -31.51 -58.49 93.90
N CYS A 15 -30.82 -58.87 92.82
CA CYS A 15 -30.90 -58.16 91.55
C CYS A 15 -30.36 -59.06 90.43
N ASN A 16 -31.29 -59.73 89.75
CA ASN A 16 -31.08 -60.25 88.40
C ASN A 16 -30.82 -59.05 87.47
N LEU A 17 -29.62 -58.96 86.92
CA LEU A 17 -29.40 -58.29 85.64
C LEU A 17 -28.95 -59.39 84.69
N THR A 18 -29.92 -59.90 83.93
CA THR A 18 -29.70 -60.82 82.82
C THR A 18 -28.90 -60.11 81.73
N GLU A 19 -27.84 -60.78 81.32
CA GLU A 19 -26.77 -60.39 80.40
C GLU A 19 -27.22 -60.28 78.92
N GLU A 20 -28.45 -59.82 78.63
CA GLU A 20 -29.05 -60.01 77.29
C GLU A 20 -29.16 -58.78 76.39
N ASP A 21 -28.72 -57.57 76.77
CA ASP A 21 -28.85 -56.39 75.89
C ASP A 21 -27.59 -55.49 75.81
N TYR A 22 -26.41 -56.06 75.57
CA TYR A 22 -25.22 -55.26 75.24
C TYR A 22 -24.53 -55.74 73.96
N ASN A 23 -25.03 -55.28 72.81
CA ASN A 23 -24.27 -55.28 71.56
C ASN A 23 -23.15 -54.23 71.66
N PHE A 24 -22.01 -54.62 72.24
CA PHE A 24 -20.77 -53.87 72.09
C PHE A 24 -20.26 -54.09 70.66
N SER A 25 -20.68 -53.25 69.70
CA SER A 25 -19.87 -53.04 68.50
C SER A 25 -18.49 -52.60 68.99
N ASN A 26 -17.44 -53.34 68.67
CA ASN A 26 -16.09 -53.10 69.18
C ASN A 26 -15.62 -51.71 68.72
N PRO A 27 -15.58 -50.68 69.60
CA PRO A 27 -15.29 -49.30 69.19
C PRO A 27 -13.86 -49.13 68.66
N VAL A 28 -12.97 -50.07 68.99
CA VAL A 28 -11.60 -50.13 68.45
C VAL A 28 -11.61 -50.56 66.98
N SER A 29 -12.50 -51.49 66.59
CA SER A 29 -12.61 -51.97 65.20
C SER A 29 -13.22 -50.93 64.26
N GLU A 30 -14.16 -50.13 64.74
CA GLU A 30 -14.80 -49.05 63.97
C GLU A 30 -13.81 -47.89 63.75
N ALA A 31 -13.07 -47.49 64.80
CA ALA A 31 -12.02 -46.48 64.68
C ALA A 31 -10.85 -46.92 63.78
N GLU A 32 -10.46 -48.20 63.81
CA GLU A 32 -9.45 -48.75 62.88
C GLU A 32 -9.93 -48.72 61.42
N GLN A 33 -11.21 -48.96 61.18
CA GLN A 33 -11.81 -48.90 59.85
C GLN A 33 -11.87 -47.45 59.32
N ASP A 34 -12.28 -46.50 60.14
CA ASP A 34 -12.32 -45.06 59.80
C ASP A 34 -10.92 -44.50 59.50
N ILE A 35 -9.91 -44.89 60.28
CA ILE A 35 -8.51 -44.51 60.03
C ILE A 35 -8.03 -45.08 58.70
N THR A 36 -8.40 -46.32 58.38
CA THR A 36 -8.01 -46.97 57.13
C THR A 36 -8.65 -46.29 55.92
N GLU A 37 -9.92 -45.92 56.02
CA GLU A 37 -10.65 -45.17 54.99
C GLU A 37 -10.03 -43.78 54.76
N ALA A 38 -9.78 -43.02 55.83
CA ALA A 38 -9.14 -41.70 55.74
C ALA A 38 -7.74 -41.76 55.11
N VAL A 39 -6.95 -42.80 55.39
CA VAL A 39 -5.63 -43.01 54.77
C VAL A 39 -5.74 -43.30 53.28
N ILE A 40 -6.74 -44.10 52.87
CA ILE A 40 -7.01 -44.39 51.46
C ILE A 40 -7.45 -43.11 50.72
N GLU A 41 -8.34 -42.32 51.31
CA GLU A 41 -8.77 -41.03 50.75
C GLU A 41 -7.60 -40.06 50.56
N LEU A 42 -6.73 -39.93 51.57
CA LEU A 42 -5.54 -39.08 51.48
C LEU A 42 -4.61 -39.55 50.34
N TYR A 43 -4.38 -40.86 50.23
CA TYR A 43 -3.51 -41.42 49.20
C TYR A 43 -4.07 -41.22 47.78
N THR A 44 -5.38 -41.39 47.60
CA THR A 44 -6.05 -41.14 46.31
C THR A 44 -6.03 -39.65 45.94
N ALA A 45 -6.28 -38.75 46.90
CA ALA A 45 -6.16 -37.31 46.69
C ALA A 45 -4.74 -36.91 46.27
N LYS A 46 -3.71 -37.50 46.89
CA LYS A 46 -2.30 -37.27 46.53
C LYS A 46 -1.99 -37.72 45.10
N ILE A 47 -2.44 -38.91 44.70
CA ILE A 47 -2.27 -39.41 43.33
C ILE A 47 -2.95 -38.47 42.33
N GLN A 48 -4.18 -38.05 42.64
CA GLN A 48 -4.93 -37.15 41.76
C GLN A 48 -4.24 -35.80 41.63
N HIS A 49 -3.73 -35.23 42.72
CA HIS A 49 -2.95 -33.99 42.69
C HIS A 49 -1.66 -34.12 41.88
N GLN A 50 -0.95 -35.25 42.00
CA GLN A 50 0.23 -35.52 41.18
C GLN A 50 -0.12 -35.64 39.70
N LYS A 51 -1.23 -36.32 39.37
CA LYS A 51 -1.71 -36.46 38.00
C LYS A 51 -2.12 -35.12 37.37
N THR A 52 -2.84 -34.27 38.11
CA THR A 52 -3.23 -32.93 37.65
C THR A 52 -2.01 -32.04 37.47
N SER A 53 -1.04 -32.07 38.39
CA SER A 53 0.22 -31.34 38.27
C SER A 53 1.01 -31.73 37.01
N LEU A 54 1.18 -33.03 36.75
CA LEU A 54 1.83 -33.52 35.53
C LEU A 54 1.08 -33.13 34.25
N THR A 55 -0.25 -33.14 34.30
CA THR A 55 -1.09 -32.74 33.16
C THR A 55 -0.95 -31.24 32.88
N LEU A 56 -1.01 -30.40 33.92
CA LEU A 56 -0.79 -28.96 33.83
C LEU A 56 0.59 -28.65 33.23
N GLN A 57 1.64 -29.32 33.70
CA GLN A 57 3.00 -29.12 33.18
C GLN A 57 3.09 -29.42 31.68
N ARG A 58 2.44 -30.51 31.23
CA ARG A 58 2.38 -30.86 29.80
C ARG A 58 1.66 -29.79 28.99
N THR A 59 0.47 -29.37 29.43
CA THR A 59 -0.33 -28.35 28.73
C THR A 59 0.39 -27.00 28.66
N ILE A 60 1.07 -26.59 29.74
CA ILE A 60 1.90 -25.37 29.75
C ILE A 60 3.01 -25.50 28.70
N LYS A 61 3.73 -26.62 28.67
CA LYS A 61 4.81 -26.84 27.70
C LYS A 61 4.31 -26.77 26.26
N GLU A 62 3.20 -27.43 25.95
CA GLU A 62 2.57 -27.40 24.63
C GLU A 62 2.14 -25.98 24.23
N THR A 63 1.52 -25.26 25.16
CA THR A 63 1.07 -23.88 24.95
C THR A 63 2.25 -22.94 24.70
N VAL A 64 3.33 -23.07 25.48
CA VAL A 64 4.56 -22.28 25.31
C VAL A 64 5.21 -22.57 23.96
N ASN A 65 5.31 -23.85 23.56
CA ASN A 65 5.87 -24.23 22.26
C ASN A 65 5.04 -23.66 21.10
N HIS A 66 3.72 -23.74 21.19
CA HIS A 66 2.82 -23.19 20.18
C HIS A 66 2.95 -21.66 20.10
N THR A 67 3.01 -20.99 21.25
CA THR A 67 3.22 -19.54 21.32
C THR A 67 4.55 -19.14 20.68
N LEU A 68 5.62 -19.88 20.97
CA LEU A 68 6.93 -19.62 20.37
C LEU A 68 6.92 -19.78 18.85
N LEU A 69 6.25 -20.82 18.35
CA LEU A 69 6.08 -21.04 16.91
C LEU A 69 5.35 -19.87 16.25
N LEU A 70 4.24 -19.42 16.83
CA LEU A 70 3.48 -18.27 16.33
C LEU A 70 4.32 -16.99 16.35
N CYS A 71 5.05 -16.73 17.46
CA CYS A 71 5.95 -15.58 17.55
C CYS A 71 7.02 -15.63 16.45
N SER A 72 7.60 -16.80 16.17
CA SER A 72 8.56 -16.97 15.07
C SER A 72 7.95 -16.65 13.71
N GLN A 73 6.72 -17.10 13.44
CA GLN A 73 6.00 -16.80 12.21
C GLN A 73 5.68 -15.31 12.08
N ILE A 74 5.24 -14.67 13.17
CA ILE A 74 4.96 -13.23 13.20
C ILE A 74 6.23 -12.44 12.88
N LEU A 75 7.37 -12.79 13.47
CA LEU A 75 8.64 -12.11 13.21
C LEU A 75 9.06 -12.24 11.74
N LYS A 76 8.91 -13.43 11.14
CA LYS A 76 9.19 -13.64 9.71
C LYS A 76 8.29 -12.77 8.82
N LEU A 77 6.98 -12.75 9.09
CA LEU A 77 6.04 -11.92 8.33
C LEU A 77 6.34 -10.43 8.49
N GLN A 78 6.75 -9.99 9.68
CA GLN A 78 7.16 -8.60 9.92
C GLN A 78 8.41 -8.23 9.11
N GLU A 79 9.40 -9.12 9.04
CA GLU A 79 10.58 -8.93 8.21
C GLU A 79 10.22 -8.80 6.73
N GLU A 80 9.38 -9.70 6.21
CA GLU A 80 8.89 -9.65 4.82
C GLU A 80 8.11 -8.37 4.54
N CYS A 81 7.21 -7.96 5.45
CA CYS A 81 6.47 -6.70 5.36
C CYS A 81 7.41 -5.49 5.32
N ASN A 82 8.46 -5.49 6.14
CA ASN A 82 9.44 -4.41 6.17
C ASN A 82 10.24 -4.35 4.87
N LYS A 83 10.66 -5.50 4.34
CA LYS A 83 11.34 -5.61 3.04
C LYS A 83 10.46 -5.07 1.92
N LEU A 84 9.20 -5.50 1.85
CA LEU A 84 8.25 -5.03 0.84
C LEU A 84 7.99 -3.52 0.98
N ARG A 85 7.82 -3.02 2.21
CA ARG A 85 7.64 -1.58 2.48
C ARG A 85 8.85 -0.77 2.01
N SER A 86 10.06 -1.29 2.16
CA SER A 86 11.29 -0.68 1.65
C SER A 86 11.29 -0.62 0.13
N GLN A 87 10.99 -1.73 -0.55
CA GLN A 87 10.89 -1.78 -2.01
C GLN A 87 9.87 -0.77 -2.57
N VAL A 88 8.69 -0.70 -1.95
CA VAL A 88 7.66 0.29 -2.32
C VAL A 88 8.16 1.73 -2.14
N ARG A 89 8.96 1.99 -1.11
CA ARG A 89 9.55 3.31 -0.88
C ARG A 89 10.53 3.67 -1.99
N GLU A 90 11.40 2.77 -2.40
CA GLU A 90 12.36 3.01 -3.48
C GLU A 90 11.65 3.24 -4.82
N VAL A 91 10.67 2.41 -5.18
CA VAL A 91 9.87 2.61 -6.41
C VAL A 91 9.16 3.97 -6.39
N ARG A 92 8.63 4.41 -5.24
CA ARG A 92 8.01 5.74 -5.11
C ARG A 92 9.02 6.86 -5.30
N LYS A 93 10.25 6.70 -4.80
CA LYS A 93 11.34 7.67 -4.96
C LYS A 93 11.76 7.77 -6.43
N GLU A 94 12.00 6.64 -7.10
CA GLU A 94 12.32 6.59 -8.53
C GLU A 94 11.22 7.23 -9.38
N ARG A 95 9.96 6.92 -9.08
CA ARG A 95 8.81 7.53 -9.77
C ARG A 95 8.77 9.05 -9.61
N LEU A 96 9.13 9.58 -8.44
CA LEU A 96 9.19 11.02 -8.21
C LEU A 96 10.31 11.69 -9.01
N ILE A 97 11.48 11.05 -9.08
CA ILE A 97 12.61 11.52 -9.90
C ILE A 97 12.20 11.55 -11.37
N LEU A 98 11.68 10.43 -11.90
CA LEU A 98 11.22 10.34 -13.29
C LEU A 98 10.13 11.37 -13.62
N LYS A 99 9.20 11.62 -12.69
CA LYS A 99 8.17 12.65 -12.88
C LYS A 99 8.79 14.05 -12.99
N LYS A 100 9.79 14.36 -12.16
CA LYS A 100 10.51 15.64 -12.22
C LYS A 100 11.26 15.78 -13.55
N ASP A 101 11.99 14.75 -13.95
CA ASP A 101 12.77 14.77 -15.18
C ASP A 101 11.87 14.88 -16.42
N SER A 102 10.74 14.16 -16.43
CA SER A 102 9.75 14.27 -17.50
C SER A 102 9.18 15.68 -17.63
N LEU A 103 8.90 16.38 -16.51
CA LEU A 103 8.41 17.76 -16.55
C LEU A 103 9.48 18.71 -17.10
N MET A 104 10.74 18.53 -16.71
CA MET A 104 11.85 19.32 -17.23
C MET A 104 12.04 19.12 -18.74
N ASN A 105 12.00 17.87 -19.21
CA ASN A 105 12.14 17.54 -20.63
C ASN A 105 11.00 18.11 -21.47
N VAL A 106 9.75 18.05 -20.97
CA VAL A 106 8.60 18.65 -21.66
C VAL A 106 8.77 20.17 -21.79
N GLU A 107 9.24 20.83 -20.73
CA GLU A 107 9.50 22.28 -20.75
C GLU A 107 10.63 22.64 -21.73
N GLU A 108 11.70 21.84 -21.78
CA GLU A 108 12.78 22.01 -22.74
C GLU A 108 12.29 21.81 -24.19
N ILE A 109 11.53 20.76 -24.46
CA ILE A 109 10.92 20.50 -25.77
C ILE A 109 10.04 21.68 -26.20
N ARG A 110 9.23 22.21 -25.27
CA ARG A 110 8.37 23.37 -25.54
C ARG A 110 9.19 24.61 -25.91
N LYS A 111 10.29 24.89 -25.18
CA LYS A 111 11.19 26.01 -25.47
C LYS A 111 11.83 25.86 -26.85
N VAL A 112 12.40 24.69 -27.14
CA VAL A 112 13.06 24.41 -28.44
C VAL A 112 12.06 24.52 -29.58
N SER A 113 10.84 23.99 -29.40
CA SER A 113 9.79 24.07 -30.42
C SER A 113 9.38 25.51 -30.70
N LYS A 114 9.21 26.33 -29.65
CA LYS A 114 8.90 27.75 -29.79
C LYS A 114 10.02 28.51 -30.53
N MET A 115 11.28 28.30 -30.15
CA MET A 115 12.42 28.92 -30.84
C MET A 115 12.50 28.52 -32.32
N LYS A 116 12.18 27.26 -32.64
CA LYS A 116 12.14 26.79 -34.02
C LYS A 116 11.03 27.47 -34.81
N GLU A 117 9.84 27.60 -34.22
CA GLU A 117 8.70 28.28 -34.84
C GLU A 117 8.98 29.76 -35.09
N GLU A 118 9.54 30.47 -34.11
CA GLU A 118 9.96 31.87 -34.26
C GLU A 118 11.01 32.03 -35.36
N LYS A 119 11.97 31.11 -35.46
CA LYS A 119 12.99 31.13 -36.51
C LYS A 119 12.39 30.87 -37.90
N VAL A 120 11.45 29.94 -38.02
CA VAL A 120 10.75 29.67 -39.29
C VAL A 120 9.96 30.90 -39.72
N GLN A 121 9.18 31.50 -38.80
CA GLN A 121 8.43 32.73 -39.08
C GLN A 121 9.34 33.89 -39.50
N SER A 122 10.49 34.06 -38.85
CA SER A 122 11.44 35.12 -39.24
C SER A 122 12.01 34.89 -40.64
N MET A 123 12.37 33.65 -40.97
CA MET A 123 12.90 33.27 -42.28
C MET A 123 11.85 33.46 -43.38
N GLU A 124 10.61 33.03 -43.15
CA GLU A 124 9.49 33.22 -44.08
C GLU A 124 9.24 34.71 -44.34
N SER A 125 9.18 35.52 -43.28
CA SER A 125 9.06 36.98 -43.41
C SER A 125 10.21 37.59 -44.23
N GLU A 126 11.45 37.16 -44.00
CA GLU A 126 12.62 37.68 -44.71
C GLU A 126 12.65 37.28 -46.19
N VAL A 127 12.21 36.07 -46.51
CA VAL A 127 12.05 35.61 -47.90
C VAL A 127 10.95 36.40 -48.61
N LEU A 128 9.81 36.62 -47.95
CA LEU A 128 8.71 37.42 -48.50
C LEU A 128 9.13 38.87 -48.77
N LYS A 129 9.84 39.51 -47.83
CA LYS A 129 10.36 40.88 -48.01
C LYS A 129 11.30 40.99 -49.21
N ARG A 130 12.27 40.06 -49.32
CA ARG A 130 13.17 40.03 -50.49
C ARG A 130 12.40 39.80 -51.80
N GLY A 131 11.39 38.92 -51.79
CA GLY A 131 10.52 38.71 -52.94
C GLY A 131 9.79 39.98 -53.37
N GLN A 132 9.26 40.74 -52.42
CA GLN A 132 8.60 42.04 -52.68
C GLN A 132 9.58 43.07 -53.24
N GLU A 133 10.77 43.22 -52.66
CA GLU A 133 11.81 44.13 -53.15
C GLU A 133 12.23 43.82 -54.59
N TYR A 134 12.41 42.54 -54.92
CA TYR A 134 12.71 42.14 -56.30
C TYR A 134 11.56 42.46 -57.25
N LEU A 135 10.32 42.17 -56.86
CA LEU A 135 9.15 42.42 -57.69
C LEU A 135 8.98 43.93 -57.97
N GLU A 136 9.11 44.78 -56.95
CA GLU A 136 9.06 46.23 -57.11
C GLU A 136 10.15 46.73 -58.05
N LYS A 137 11.38 46.20 -57.92
CA LYS A 137 12.48 46.53 -58.82
C LYS A 137 12.19 46.14 -60.26
N TYR A 138 11.68 44.92 -60.50
CA TYR A 138 11.35 44.47 -61.86
C TYR A 138 10.19 45.28 -62.46
N LEU A 139 9.17 45.60 -61.66
CA LEU A 139 8.06 46.45 -62.08
C LEU A 139 8.55 47.85 -62.47
N HIS A 140 9.43 48.44 -61.67
CA HIS A 140 10.03 49.74 -61.97
C HIS A 140 10.86 49.72 -63.27
N MET A 141 11.68 48.68 -63.47
CA MET A 141 12.46 48.52 -64.71
C MET A 141 11.58 48.31 -65.95
N ALA A 142 10.48 47.57 -65.81
CA ALA A 142 9.51 47.37 -66.88
C ALA A 142 8.81 48.70 -67.25
N ALA A 143 8.41 49.50 -66.25
CA ALA A 143 7.83 50.82 -66.46
C ALA A 143 8.80 51.79 -67.15
N LEU A 144 10.06 51.84 -66.70
CA LEU A 144 11.10 52.66 -67.35
C LEU A 144 11.30 52.25 -68.82
N THR A 145 11.35 50.94 -69.08
CA THR A 145 11.51 50.40 -70.43
C THR A 145 10.30 50.75 -71.31
N GLY A 146 9.08 50.62 -70.78
CA GLY A 146 7.85 51.04 -71.45
C GLY A 146 7.86 52.53 -71.81
N ASN A 147 8.25 53.39 -70.86
CA ASN A 147 8.37 54.84 -71.07
C ASN A 147 9.42 55.19 -72.15
N VAL A 148 10.56 54.51 -72.16
CA VAL A 148 11.59 54.70 -73.21
C VAL A 148 11.05 54.30 -74.58
N PHE A 149 10.37 53.15 -74.70
CA PHE A 149 9.78 52.73 -75.97
C PHE A 149 8.70 53.70 -76.46
N GLN A 150 7.83 54.19 -75.58
CA GLN A 150 6.86 55.23 -75.93
C GLN A 150 7.56 56.50 -76.46
N GLY A 151 8.59 56.99 -75.75
CA GLY A 151 9.35 58.16 -76.17
C GLY A 151 10.02 57.99 -77.53
N LEU A 152 10.59 56.81 -77.80
CA LEU A 152 11.19 56.49 -79.10
C LEU A 152 10.15 56.46 -80.22
N ILE A 153 8.99 55.84 -80.00
CA ILE A 153 7.92 55.78 -81.01
C ILE A 153 7.41 57.19 -81.32
N LEU A 154 7.13 57.99 -80.29
CA LEU A 154 6.68 59.38 -80.46
C LEU A 154 7.73 60.26 -81.16
N GLY A 155 9.03 60.06 -80.86
CA GLY A 155 10.13 60.80 -81.47
C GLY A 155 10.54 60.34 -82.88
N SER A 156 10.09 59.16 -83.32
CA SER A 156 10.49 58.56 -84.60
C SER A 156 9.85 59.18 -85.86
N ASN A 157 8.95 60.17 -85.70
CA ASN A 157 8.18 60.79 -86.80
C ASN A 157 7.36 59.80 -87.66
N VAL A 158 7.16 58.56 -87.17
CA VAL A 158 6.25 57.58 -87.76
C VAL A 158 4.80 58.00 -87.43
N ASN A 159 3.90 57.95 -88.40
CA ASN A 159 2.50 58.35 -88.22
C ASN A 159 1.68 57.26 -87.50
N TRP A 160 2.02 57.03 -86.23
CA TRP A 160 1.53 55.97 -85.35
C TRP A 160 0.02 56.02 -85.11
N ALA A 161 -0.62 57.18 -85.27
CA ALA A 161 -2.06 57.34 -85.08
C ALA A 161 -2.88 56.71 -86.23
N THR A 162 -2.26 56.55 -87.40
CA THR A 162 -2.88 55.96 -88.61
C THR A 162 -2.76 54.45 -88.68
N ASP A 163 -1.73 53.88 -88.04
CA ASP A 163 -1.54 52.43 -87.95
C ASP A 163 -2.31 51.90 -86.73
N PRO A 164 -3.37 51.09 -86.94
CA PRO A 164 -4.16 50.54 -85.84
C PRO A 164 -3.33 49.70 -84.86
N HIS A 165 -2.33 48.97 -85.36
CA HIS A 165 -1.50 48.10 -84.53
C HIS A 165 -0.54 48.91 -83.65
N LEU A 166 0.08 49.96 -84.20
CA LEU A 166 0.97 50.82 -83.43
C LEU A 166 0.20 51.62 -82.37
N ARG A 167 -0.99 52.13 -82.72
CA ARG A 167 -1.89 52.81 -81.79
C ARG A 167 -2.27 51.91 -80.60
N GLU A 168 -2.59 50.65 -80.87
CA GLU A 168 -2.94 49.68 -79.82
C GLU A 168 -1.74 49.40 -78.89
N ILE A 169 -0.54 49.23 -79.45
CA ILE A 169 0.68 49.00 -78.65
C ILE A 169 0.98 50.18 -77.73
N ILE A 170 0.89 51.42 -78.21
CA ILE A 170 1.12 52.62 -77.40
C ILE A 170 0.09 52.73 -76.27
N LEU A 171 -1.20 52.51 -76.57
CA LEU A 171 -2.26 52.56 -75.58
C LEU A 171 -2.15 51.46 -74.52
N GLN A 172 -1.66 50.27 -74.88
CA GLN A 172 -1.38 49.20 -73.94
C GLN A 172 -0.17 49.53 -73.05
N LEU A 173 0.89 50.12 -73.62
CA LEU A 173 2.03 50.60 -72.84
C LEU A 173 1.64 51.70 -71.84
N GLU A 174 0.66 52.54 -72.17
CA GLU A 174 0.16 53.61 -71.29
C GLU A 174 -0.78 53.10 -70.19
N LYS A 175 -1.52 52.01 -70.44
CA LYS A 175 -2.48 51.44 -69.46
C LYS A 175 -1.89 50.46 -68.46
N ASN A 176 -0.75 49.84 -68.80
CA ASN A 176 -0.20 48.73 -68.03
C ASN A 176 0.78 49.16 -66.92
N PHE A 177 0.87 50.47 -66.62
CA PHE A 177 1.69 51.04 -65.55
C PHE A 177 0.99 52.20 -64.85
#